data_AF-A0A8S3TFG4-F1
#
_entry.id   AF-A0A8S3TFG4-F1
#
_cell.length_a   1.000
_cell.length_b   1.000
_cell.length_c   1.000
_cell.angle_alpha   90.00
_cell.angle_beta   90.00
_cell.angle_gamma   90.00
#
_symmetry.space_group_name_H-M   'P 1'
#
loop_
_entity.id
_entity.type
_entity.pdbx_description
1 polymer ?
#
loop_
_entity_poly.entity_id
_entity_poly.type
_entity_poly.pdbx_seq_one_letter_code
_entity_poly.pdbx_strand_id
1 'polypeptide(L)'
;MAGIVPQKLEVYGLINDVNFQRARYCAEDLWKKDPNTFPDPVVNGMLEFEWDLFIDAKRKDLRGETWSFEEKAICFTNGQLIGGPDNFVVWAEDNYGFEEFRPLPLYLTLTDEAYISHLNSKNHQYVFMDVSIGGESAGRLVIELFSDVVPRT
;
A
#
# COMPACT_ATOMS: atom_id res chain seq x y z
N MET A 1 -13.88 -24.85 24.03
CA MET A 1 -12.83 -24.41 23.11
C MET A 1 -13.13 -22.96 22.78
N ALA A 2 -12.25 -22.03 23.14
CA ALA A 2 -12.43 -20.63 22.75
C ALA A 2 -12.38 -20.55 21.22
N GLY A 3 -13.39 -19.96 20.60
CA GLY A 3 -13.41 -19.79 19.14
C GLY A 3 -12.23 -18.94 18.70
N ILE A 4 -11.60 -19.32 17.60
CA ILE A 4 -10.58 -18.48 16.95
C ILE A 4 -11.29 -17.19 16.55
N VAL A 5 -10.85 -16.05 17.09
CA VAL A 5 -11.37 -14.74 16.69
C VAL A 5 -10.62 -14.35 15.42
N PRO A 6 -11.31 -14.20 14.28
CA PRO A 6 -10.66 -13.83 13.03
C PRO A 6 -9.91 -12.49 13.16
N GLN A 7 -8.76 -12.42 12.51
CA GLN A 7 -7.89 -11.25 12.44
C GLN A 7 -8.05 -10.60 11.08
N LYS A 8 -8.89 -9.58 11.00
CA LYS A 8 -9.06 -8.80 9.77
C LYS A 8 -7.85 -7.90 9.57
N LEU A 9 -7.02 -8.24 8.59
CA LEU A 9 -5.83 -7.47 8.24
C LEU A 9 -6.21 -6.35 7.27
N GLU A 10 -5.64 -5.16 7.48
CA GLU A 10 -5.80 -4.04 6.57
C GLU A 10 -4.43 -3.38 6.31
N VAL A 11 -4.06 -3.25 5.04
CA VAL A 11 -2.79 -2.68 4.58
C VAL A 11 -3.09 -1.57 3.58
N TYR A 12 -2.65 -0.36 3.89
CA TYR A 12 -2.81 0.83 3.07
C TYR A 12 -1.44 1.42 2.77
N GLY A 13 -1.17 1.87 1.55
CA GLY A 13 0.13 2.47 1.24
C GLY A 13 0.31 2.92 -0.19
N LEU A 14 1.46 3.52 -0.46
CA LEU A 14 1.89 3.86 -1.81
C LEU A 14 2.15 2.59 -2.60
N ILE A 15 1.49 2.46 -3.76
CA ILE A 15 1.59 1.26 -4.58
C ILE A 15 3.00 1.03 -5.14
N ASN A 16 3.75 2.12 -5.35
CA ASN A 16 5.13 2.12 -5.84
C ASN A 16 6.17 2.05 -4.70
N ASP A 17 5.74 1.79 -3.46
CA ASP A 17 6.64 1.58 -2.34
C ASP A 17 6.88 0.09 -2.10
N VAL A 18 8.15 -0.29 -1.99
CA VAL A 18 8.55 -1.70 -1.79
C VAL A 18 8.10 -2.24 -0.43
N ASN A 19 8.05 -1.40 0.60
CA ASN A 19 7.62 -1.82 1.93
C ASN A 19 6.11 -2.02 1.99
N PHE A 20 5.33 -1.21 1.26
CA PHE A 20 3.91 -1.51 1.03
C PHE A 20 3.71 -2.91 0.42
N GLN A 21 4.48 -3.27 -0.63
CA GLN A 21 4.36 -4.60 -1.23
C GLN A 21 4.75 -5.71 -0.24
N ARG A 22 5.80 -5.51 0.57
CA ARG A 22 6.16 -6.44 1.66
C ARG A 22 4.99 -6.69 2.61
N ALA A 23 4.37 -5.64 3.12
CA ALA A 23 3.21 -5.76 4.00
C ALA A 23 2.00 -6.42 3.31
N ARG A 24 1.71 -6.03 2.07
CA ARG A 24 0.64 -6.64 1.26
C ARG A 24 0.82 -8.14 1.16
N TYR A 25 1.99 -8.60 0.71
CA TYR A 25 2.20 -10.02 0.51
C TYR A 25 2.28 -10.79 1.83
N CYS A 26 2.77 -10.18 2.92
CA CYS A 26 2.67 -10.76 4.25
C CYS A 26 1.20 -11.03 4.62
N ALA A 27 0.31 -10.06 4.43
CA ALA A 27 -1.12 -10.22 4.69
C ALA A 27 -1.77 -11.29 3.78
N GLU A 28 -1.45 -11.30 2.49
CA GLU A 28 -1.95 -12.29 1.54
C GLU A 28 -1.47 -13.71 1.89
N ASP A 29 -0.24 -13.88 2.34
CA ASP A 29 0.32 -15.19 2.69
C ASP A 29 -0.28 -15.72 4.01
N LEU A 30 -0.51 -14.84 5.00
CA LEU A 30 -1.25 -15.20 6.21
C LEU A 30 -2.67 -15.70 5.87
N TRP A 31 -3.38 -14.98 4.99
CA TRP A 31 -4.69 -15.40 4.49
C TRP A 31 -4.63 -16.74 3.76
N LYS A 32 -3.69 -16.94 2.83
CA LYS A 32 -3.54 -18.20 2.09
C LYS A 32 -3.19 -19.38 3.02
N LYS A 33 -2.38 -19.15 4.06
CA LYS A 33 -1.94 -20.16 5.01
C LYS A 33 -3.05 -20.60 5.96
N ASP A 34 -3.83 -19.65 6.48
CA ASP A 34 -4.96 -19.94 7.38
C ASP A 34 -6.13 -18.97 7.18
N PRO A 35 -7.03 -19.24 6.21
CA PRO A 35 -8.18 -18.38 5.92
C PRO A 35 -9.19 -18.26 7.05
N ASN A 36 -9.18 -19.18 8.03
CA ASN A 36 -10.11 -19.14 9.17
C ASN A 36 -9.65 -18.13 10.22
N THR A 37 -8.34 -18.08 10.47
CA THR A 37 -7.74 -17.08 11.35
C THR A 37 -7.63 -15.73 10.64
N PHE A 38 -7.28 -15.72 9.37
CA PHE A 38 -7.11 -14.50 8.58
C PHE A 38 -8.09 -14.51 7.41
N PRO A 39 -9.22 -13.80 7.50
CA PRO A 39 -10.07 -13.56 6.33
C PRO A 39 -9.32 -12.78 5.24
N ASP A 40 -9.93 -12.68 4.05
CA ASP A 40 -9.40 -11.92 2.92
C ASP A 40 -8.97 -10.49 3.35
N PRO A 41 -7.68 -10.12 3.20
CA PRO A 41 -7.16 -8.88 3.72
C PRO A 41 -7.63 -7.68 2.90
N VAL A 42 -7.86 -6.55 3.56
CA VAL A 42 -8.09 -5.27 2.86
C VAL A 42 -6.74 -4.72 2.44
N VAL A 43 -6.41 -4.80 1.16
CA VAL A 43 -5.19 -4.22 0.60
C VAL A 43 -5.55 -3.06 -0.31
N ASN A 44 -5.12 -1.85 0.02
CA ASN A 44 -5.38 -0.66 -0.78
C ASN A 44 -4.07 0.07 -1.13
N GLY A 45 -3.59 -0.16 -2.34
CA GLY A 45 -2.45 0.55 -2.92
C GLY A 45 -2.92 1.82 -3.62
N MET A 46 -2.34 2.95 -3.24
CA MET A 46 -2.71 4.29 -3.67
C MET A 46 -1.57 4.97 -4.45
N LEU A 47 -1.92 5.91 -5.32
CA LEU A 47 -0.95 6.85 -5.89
C LEU A 47 -0.60 7.95 -4.87
N GLU A 48 0.49 8.69 -5.12
CA GLU A 48 1.05 9.69 -4.20
C GLU A 48 0.00 10.68 -3.69
N PHE A 49 -0.78 11.25 -4.59
CA PHE A 49 -1.81 12.22 -4.23
C PHE A 49 -2.92 11.62 -3.37
N GLU A 50 -3.37 10.40 -3.70
CA GLU A 50 -4.41 9.71 -2.93
C GLU A 50 -3.91 9.31 -1.54
N TRP A 51 -2.66 8.86 -1.45
CA TRP A 51 -2.01 8.52 -0.19
C TRP A 51 -1.88 9.73 0.73
N ASP A 52 -1.45 10.89 0.21
CA ASP A 52 -1.32 12.11 1.01
C ASP A 52 -2.67 12.52 1.62
N LEU A 53 -3.74 12.50 0.82
CA LEU A 53 -5.10 12.75 1.30
C LEU A 53 -5.55 11.73 2.33
N PHE A 54 -5.28 10.45 2.09
CA PHE A 54 -5.66 9.35 2.97
C PHE A 54 -4.95 9.45 4.32
N ILE A 55 -3.62 9.61 4.33
CA ILE A 55 -2.84 9.60 5.56
C ILE A 55 -3.14 10.83 6.41
N ASP A 56 -3.40 11.99 5.79
CA ASP A 56 -3.80 13.20 6.50
C ASP A 56 -5.18 13.08 7.15
N ALA A 57 -6.12 12.40 6.49
CA ALA A 57 -7.41 12.08 7.09
C ALA A 57 -7.24 11.08 8.24
N LYS A 58 -6.49 9.99 8.03
CA LYS A 58 -6.24 8.97 9.06
C LYS A 58 -5.53 9.51 10.29
N ARG A 59 -4.55 10.40 10.14
CA ARG A 59 -3.85 11.06 11.27
C ARG A 59 -4.80 11.85 12.17
N LYS A 60 -5.81 12.51 11.58
CA LYS A 60 -6.84 13.24 12.35
C LYS A 60 -7.72 12.27 13.15
N ASP A 61 -8.05 11.12 12.58
CA ASP A 61 -8.87 10.08 13.24
C ASP A 61 -8.11 9.40 14.39
N LEU A 62 -6.81 9.19 14.25
CA LEU A 62 -5.95 8.53 15.25
C LEU A 62 -5.58 9.43 16.45
N ARG A 63 -6.21 10.61 16.59
CA ARG A 63 -6.11 11.51 17.76
C ARG A 63 -4.69 11.85 18.22
N GLY A 64 -3.74 11.97 17.29
CA GLY A 64 -2.48 12.67 17.54
C GLY A 64 -1.34 11.88 18.18
N GLU A 65 -1.37 10.54 18.22
CA GLU A 65 -0.18 9.75 18.59
C GLU A 65 0.75 9.44 17.39
N THR A 66 0.40 9.88 16.18
CA THR A 66 1.13 9.57 14.93
C THR A 66 1.63 10.80 14.17
N TRP A 67 2.05 11.86 14.89
CA TRP A 67 2.53 13.11 14.28
C TRP A 67 3.80 12.97 13.43
N SER A 68 4.54 11.85 13.54
CA SER A 68 5.77 11.59 12.78
C SER A 68 5.71 10.35 11.90
N PHE A 69 4.52 9.94 11.44
CA PHE A 69 4.42 8.79 10.54
C PHE A 69 4.95 9.16 9.14
N GLU A 70 6.23 8.92 8.91
CA GLU A 70 6.91 9.17 7.62
C GLU A 70 6.88 7.97 6.69
N GLU A 71 6.45 6.81 7.19
CA GLU A 71 6.35 5.60 6.40
C GLU A 71 5.25 5.72 5.34
N LYS A 72 5.48 5.07 4.20
CA LYS A 72 4.64 5.12 3.00
C LYS A 72 3.54 4.07 2.98
N ALA A 73 3.35 3.36 4.09
CA ALA A 73 2.32 2.36 4.26
C ALA A 73 2.00 2.21 5.74
N ILE A 74 0.76 1.81 6.05
CA ILE A 74 0.23 1.67 7.41
C ILE A 74 -0.65 0.43 7.48
N CYS A 75 -0.52 -0.32 8.57
CA CYS A 75 -1.14 -1.63 8.74
C CYS A 75 -1.99 -1.67 10.01
N PHE A 76 -3.11 -2.40 9.94
CA PHE A 76 -4.06 -2.59 11.03
C PHE A 76 -4.46 -4.06 11.16
N THR A 77 -4.84 -4.46 12.38
CA THR A 77 -5.62 -5.67 12.62
C THR A 77 -6.89 -5.32 13.37
N ASN A 78 -8.04 -5.80 12.88
CA ASN A 78 -9.35 -5.56 13.49
C ASN A 78 -9.62 -4.06 13.79
N GLY A 79 -9.14 -3.18 12.90
CA GLY A 79 -9.25 -1.72 13.03
C GLY A 79 -8.28 -1.06 14.02
N GLN A 80 -7.42 -1.83 14.69
CA GLN A 80 -6.37 -1.32 15.58
C GLN A 80 -5.05 -1.17 14.83
N LEU A 81 -4.37 -0.04 15.05
CA LEU A 81 -3.09 0.26 14.41
C LEU A 81 -2.00 -0.71 14.87
N ILE A 82 -1.32 -1.34 13.92
CA ILE A 82 -0.09 -2.10 14.17
C ILE A 82 1.14 -1.21 13.99
N GLY A 83 1.14 -0.36 12.95
CA GLY A 83 2.25 0.51 12.59
C GLY A 83 2.54 0.45 11.09
N GLY A 84 3.80 0.68 10.71
CA GLY A 84 4.25 0.52 9.33
C GLY A 84 4.55 -0.92 8.93
N PRO A 85 5.05 -1.17 7.70
CA PRO A 85 5.30 -2.50 7.17
C PRO A 85 6.22 -3.37 8.01
N ASP A 86 7.30 -2.81 8.55
CA ASP A 86 8.24 -3.60 9.36
C ASP A 86 7.60 -4.02 10.69
N ASN A 87 6.84 -3.13 11.35
CA ASN A 87 6.06 -3.50 12.54
C ASN A 87 5.04 -4.60 12.23
N PHE A 88 4.43 -4.56 11.04
CA PHE A 88 3.46 -5.55 10.61
C PHE A 88 4.07 -6.92 10.37
N VAL A 89 5.23 -6.99 9.69
CA VAL A 89 5.94 -8.24 9.46
C VAL A 89 6.43 -8.84 10.79
N VAL A 90 6.99 -8.02 11.68
CA VAL A 90 7.41 -8.46 13.03
C VAL A 90 6.20 -8.97 13.83
N TRP A 91 5.06 -8.28 13.79
CA TRP A 91 3.83 -8.74 14.42
C TRP A 91 3.38 -10.10 13.89
N ALA A 92 3.46 -10.32 12.57
CA ALA A 92 3.11 -11.59 11.94
C ALA A 92 4.07 -12.73 12.36
N GLU A 93 5.36 -12.44 12.45
CA GLU A 93 6.40 -13.37 12.91
C GLU A 93 6.14 -13.77 14.37
N ASP A 94 6.06 -12.78 15.27
CA ASP A 94 5.95 -12.99 16.72
C ASP A 94 4.66 -13.72 17.13
N ASN A 95 3.54 -13.45 16.44
CA ASN A 95 2.23 -13.95 16.85
C ASN A 95 1.79 -15.21 16.08
N TYR A 96 2.31 -15.42 14.87
CA TYR A 96 1.80 -16.46 13.96
C TYR A 96 2.88 -17.26 13.23
N GLY A 97 4.17 -17.02 13.55
CA GLY A 97 5.29 -17.71 12.93
C GLY A 97 5.32 -17.50 11.42
N PHE A 98 5.07 -16.26 10.98
CA PHE A 98 5.32 -15.87 9.60
C PHE A 98 6.84 -15.86 9.34
N GLU A 99 7.25 -16.42 8.21
CA GLU A 99 8.64 -16.40 7.76
C GLU A 99 8.70 -15.68 6.41
N GLU A 100 9.46 -14.60 6.36
CA GLU A 100 9.71 -13.89 5.11
C GLU A 100 10.72 -14.69 4.25
N PHE A 101 10.23 -15.26 3.15
CA PHE A 101 11.04 -16.07 2.25
C PHE A 101 11.38 -15.35 0.94
N ARG A 102 10.75 -14.20 0.65
CA ARG A 102 10.94 -13.49 -0.62
C ARG A 102 12.10 -12.51 -0.52
N PRO A 103 13.12 -12.59 -1.40
CA PRO A 103 14.26 -11.69 -1.36
C PRO A 103 13.89 -10.29 -1.89
N LEU A 104 14.58 -9.24 -1.43
CA LEU A 104 14.31 -7.85 -1.83
C LEU A 104 14.22 -7.62 -3.35
N PRO A 105 15.07 -8.21 -4.22
CA PRO A 105 14.95 -8.03 -5.67
C PRO A 105 13.61 -8.51 -6.25
N LEU A 106 13.01 -9.55 -5.67
CA LEU A 106 11.68 -10.01 -6.08
C LEU A 106 10.64 -8.95 -5.70
N TYR A 107 10.73 -8.38 -4.50
CA TYR A 107 9.82 -7.31 -4.08
C TYR A 107 9.92 -6.05 -4.95
N LEU A 108 11.13 -5.65 -5.35
CA LEU A 108 11.32 -4.52 -6.26
C LEU A 108 10.60 -4.79 -7.60
N THR A 109 10.77 -5.99 -8.16
CA THR A 109 10.10 -6.40 -9.40
C THR A 109 8.56 -6.36 -9.25
N LEU A 110 8.05 -6.91 -8.15
CA LEU A 110 6.61 -6.92 -7.85
C LEU A 110 6.05 -5.50 -7.62
N THR A 111 6.88 -4.57 -7.12
CA THR A 111 6.51 -3.16 -6.94
C THR A 111 6.31 -2.48 -8.28
N ASP A 112 7.25 -2.67 -9.22
CA ASP A 112 7.14 -2.15 -10.57
C ASP A 112 5.92 -2.73 -11.31
N GLU A 113 5.73 -4.06 -11.20
CA GLU A 113 4.57 -4.74 -11.79
C GLU A 113 3.25 -4.25 -11.20
N ALA A 114 3.17 -4.01 -9.89
CA ALA A 114 1.96 -3.51 -9.24
C ALA A 114 1.60 -2.09 -9.73
N TYR A 115 2.60 -1.21 -9.83
CA TYR A 115 2.39 0.14 -10.34
C TYR A 115 1.94 0.14 -11.81
N ILE A 116 2.63 -0.60 -12.68
CA ILE A 116 2.28 -0.73 -14.10
C ILE A 116 0.88 -1.32 -14.26
N SER A 117 0.57 -2.38 -13.51
CA SER A 117 -0.74 -3.03 -13.57
C SER A 117 -1.85 -2.10 -13.12
N HIS A 118 -1.62 -1.28 -12.10
CA HIS A 118 -2.59 -0.29 -11.64
C HIS A 118 -2.91 0.75 -12.73
N LEU A 119 -1.89 1.33 -13.36
CA LEU A 119 -2.08 2.28 -14.46
C LEU A 119 -2.82 1.63 -15.64
N ASN A 120 -2.47 0.39 -15.98
CA ASN A 120 -3.11 -0.31 -17.09
C ASN A 120 -4.55 -0.78 -16.78
N SER A 121 -4.91 -0.93 -15.50
CA SER A 121 -6.20 -1.51 -15.10
C SER A 121 -7.42 -0.72 -15.55
N LYS A 122 -7.26 0.60 -15.73
CA LYS A 122 -8.38 1.50 -16.06
C LYS A 122 -8.62 1.69 -17.55
N ASN A 123 -7.73 1.16 -18.41
CA ASN A 123 -7.79 1.38 -19.86
C ASN A 123 -7.87 2.88 -20.23
N HIS A 124 -7.29 3.73 -19.38
CA HIS A 124 -7.23 5.17 -19.59
C HIS A 124 -5.98 5.56 -20.38
N GLN A 125 -6.03 6.75 -20.98
CA GLN A 125 -4.88 7.31 -21.68
C GLN A 125 -3.97 8.01 -20.67
N TYR A 126 -2.66 7.89 -20.88
CA TYR A 126 -1.67 8.56 -20.06
C TYR A 126 -0.81 9.47 -20.94
N VAL A 127 -0.53 10.67 -20.44
CA VAL A 127 0.43 11.60 -21.04
C VAL A 127 1.53 11.90 -20.03
N PHE A 128 2.66 12.41 -20.52
CA PHE A 128 3.75 12.82 -19.65
C PHE A 128 4.21 14.24 -19.98
N MET A 129 4.74 14.90 -18.96
CA MET A 129 5.31 16.23 -19.05
C MET A 129 6.65 16.26 -18.31
N ASP A 130 7.73 16.55 -19.03
CA ASP A 130 9.03 16.81 -18.42
C ASP A 130 9.05 18.26 -17.91
N VAL A 131 9.42 18.45 -16.65
CA VAL A 131 9.37 19.72 -15.93
C VAL A 131 10.79 20.19 -15.64
N SER A 132 11.04 21.48 -15.84
CA SER A 132 12.28 22.15 -15.42
C SER A 132 12.00 23.38 -14.56
N ILE A 133 12.77 23.58 -13.50
CA ILE A 133 12.66 24.73 -12.58
C ILE A 133 13.96 25.52 -12.67
N GLY A 134 13.88 26.80 -13.07
CA GLY A 134 15.07 27.63 -13.26
C GLY A 134 16.03 27.13 -14.35
N GLY A 135 15.54 26.32 -15.30
CA GLY A 135 16.36 25.69 -16.34
C GLY A 135 16.98 24.34 -15.93
N GLU A 136 16.83 23.93 -14.67
CA GLU A 136 17.27 22.62 -14.19
C GLU A 136 16.13 21.60 -14.28
N SER A 137 16.44 20.36 -14.70
CA SER A 137 15.46 19.28 -14.78
C SER A 137 14.89 18.96 -13.40
N ALA A 138 13.58 19.11 -13.21
CA ALA A 138 12.86 18.79 -11.98
C ALA A 138 12.26 17.38 -11.99
N GLY A 139 12.06 16.80 -13.18
CA GLY A 139 11.57 15.43 -13.34
C GLY A 139 10.42 15.32 -14.33
N ARG A 140 9.73 14.17 -14.31
CA ARG A 140 8.60 13.86 -15.19
C ARG A 140 7.32 13.69 -14.39
N LEU A 141 6.27 14.38 -14.82
CA LEU A 141 4.91 14.16 -14.36
C LEU A 141 4.21 13.19 -15.33
N VAL A 142 3.57 12.15 -14.81
CA VAL A 142 2.66 11.27 -15.57
C VAL A 142 1.23 11.64 -15.18
N ILE A 143 0.38 11.89 -16.16
CA ILE A 143 -0.99 12.35 -15.95
C ILE A 143 -1.95 11.35 -16.60
N GLU A 144 -2.88 10.85 -15.78
CA GLU A 144 -4.02 10.05 -16.25
C GLU A 144 -5.08 10.96 -16.89
N LEU A 145 -5.54 10.60 -18.07
CA LEU A 145 -6.66 11.26 -18.75
C LEU A 145 -7.92 10.40 -18.59
N PHE A 146 -8.90 10.92 -17.87
CA PHE A 146 -10.25 10.34 -17.75
C PHE A 146 -11.06 10.56 -19.04
N SER A 147 -10.59 9.96 -20.13
CA SER A 147 -11.19 10.11 -21.46
C SER A 147 -12.59 9.46 -21.56
N ASP A 148 -12.90 8.53 -20.66
CA ASP A 148 -14.21 7.94 -20.46
C ASP A 148 -15.22 8.93 -19.84
N VAL A 149 -14.77 9.81 -18.94
CA VAL A 149 -15.59 10.83 -18.28
C VAL A 149 -15.63 12.13 -19.09
N VAL A 150 -14.48 12.59 -19.60
CA VAL A 150 -14.32 13.88 -20.29
C VAL A 150 -13.55 13.71 -21.61
N PRO A 151 -14.19 13.17 -22.67
CA PRO A 151 -13.49 12.76 -23.91
C PRO A 151 -12.95 13.89 -24.79
N ARG A 152 -13.22 15.18 -24.50
CA ARG A 152 -12.97 16.30 -25.43
C ARG A 152 -12.34 17.56 -24.81
N THR A 153 -11.86 17.47 -23.58
CA THR A 153 -11.37 18.62 -22.79
C THR A 153 -10.32 19.46 -23.52
#